data_AF-A0A165BAQ7-F1
#
_entry.id   AF-A0A165BAQ7-F1
#
_cell.length_a   1.000
_cell.length_b   1.000
_cell.length_c   1.000
_cell.angle_alpha   90.00
_cell.angle_beta   90.00
_cell.angle_gamma   90.00
#
_symmetry.space_group_name_H-M   'P 1'
#
loop_
_entity.id
_entity.type
_entity.pdbx_description
1 polymer ?
#
loop_
_entity_poly.entity_id
_entity_poly.type
_entity_poly.pdbx_seq_one_letter_code
_entity_poly.pdbx_strand_id
1 'polypeptide(L)'
;DEVRHYLSTAVEDPGQDVLAWWRGKAKLYPRLSCMARDYLIIPATSVDVERVFSRGRQLLPYNRNRLSTDSIRALLCVGAWSRMDFVRDNDVMKAV
;
A
#
# COMPACT_ATOMS: atom_id res chain seq x y z
N ASP A 1 -18.72 22.34 10.77
CA ASP A 1 -17.29 21.99 10.62
C ASP A 1 -17.16 20.49 10.80
N GLU A 2 -16.57 19.80 9.82
CA GLU A 2 -16.53 18.33 9.75
C GLU A 2 -15.82 17.73 10.97
N VAL A 3 -14.71 18.36 11.39
CA VAL A 3 -13.90 17.90 12.53
C VAL A 3 -14.68 17.98 13.82
N ARG A 4 -15.37 19.10 14.08
CA ARG A 4 -16.18 19.25 15.31
C ARG A 4 -17.31 18.23 15.37
N HIS A 5 -17.95 17.96 14.24
CA HIS A 5 -19.00 16.95 14.17
C HIS A 5 -18.44 15.55 14.45
N TYR A 6 -17.34 15.16 13.80
CA TYR A 6 -16.69 13.87 14.06
C TYR A 6 -16.23 13.71 15.51
N LEU A 7 -15.65 14.75 16.12
CA LEU A 7 -15.24 14.71 17.53
C LEU A 7 -16.42 14.66 18.51
N SER A 8 -17.64 14.97 18.06
CA SER A 8 -18.85 14.89 18.88
C SER A 8 -19.60 13.56 18.74
N THR A 9 -19.24 12.72 17.76
CA THR A 9 -19.85 11.40 17.60
C THR A 9 -19.27 10.37 18.57
N ALA A 10 -20.03 9.31 18.85
CA ALA A 10 -19.57 8.21 19.69
C ALA A 10 -18.34 7.51 19.08
N VAL A 11 -17.52 6.90 19.95
CA VAL A 11 -16.35 6.14 19.52
C VAL A 11 -16.81 4.91 18.75
N GLU A 12 -16.26 4.75 17.54
CA GLU A 12 -16.55 3.61 16.66
C GLU A 12 -15.80 2.35 17.13
N ASP A 13 -16.28 1.18 16.70
CA ASP A 13 -15.70 -0.12 17.06
C ASP A 13 -14.25 -0.27 16.54
N PRO A 14 -13.25 -0.55 17.40
CA PRO A 14 -11.87 -0.79 16.97
C PRO A 14 -11.70 -2.05 16.09
N GLY A 15 -12.68 -2.96 16.05
CA GLY A 15 -12.65 -4.14 15.19
C GLY A 15 -12.99 -3.89 13.72
N GLN A 16 -13.49 -2.69 13.38
CA GLN A 16 -13.91 -2.36 12.01
C GLN A 16 -12.73 -1.93 11.12
N ASP A 17 -12.80 -2.25 9.82
CA ASP A 17 -11.91 -1.67 8.82
C ASP A 17 -12.10 -0.14 8.75
N VAL A 18 -11.13 0.57 9.32
CA VAL A 18 -11.11 2.04 9.43
C VAL A 18 -11.11 2.72 8.05
N LEU A 19 -10.42 2.14 7.06
CA LEU A 19 -10.37 2.70 5.70
C LEU A 19 -11.72 2.51 4.99
N ALA A 20 -12.37 1.36 5.17
CA ALA A 20 -13.72 1.13 4.66
C ALA A 20 -14.74 2.07 5.32
N TRP A 21 -14.62 2.32 6.62
CA TRP A 21 -15.47 3.28 7.35
C TRP A 21 -15.35 4.70 6.78
N TRP A 22 -14.13 5.22 6.62
CA TRP A 22 -13.91 6.56 6.05
C TRP A 22 -14.41 6.67 4.61
N ARG A 23 -14.29 5.59 3.83
CA ARG A 23 -14.85 5.53 2.47
C ARG A 23 -16.39 5.64 2.50
N GLY A 24 -17.05 4.95 3.42
CA GLY A 24 -18.50 5.02 3.61
C GLY A 24 -18.99 6.41 4.04
N LYS A 25 -18.20 7.11 4.86
CA LYS A 25 -18.53 8.45 5.36
C LYS A 25 -18.10 9.60 4.44
N ALA A 26 -17.56 9.32 3.26
CA ALA A 26 -17.06 10.35 2.34
C ALA A 26 -18.11 11.40 1.94
N LYS A 27 -19.40 11.02 1.88
CA LYS A 27 -20.50 11.98 1.63
C LYS A 27 -20.76 12.91 2.82
N LEU A 28 -20.56 12.44 4.04
CA LEU A 28 -20.78 13.19 5.28
C LEU A 28 -19.55 14.08 5.61
N TYR A 29 -18.36 13.60 5.26
CA TYR A 29 -17.07 14.22 5.57
C TYR A 29 -16.20 14.32 4.30
N PRO A 30 -16.57 15.13 3.31
CA PRO A 30 -15.89 15.15 2.01
C PRO A 30 -14.41 15.54 2.10
N ARG A 31 -14.02 16.42 3.03
CA ARG A 31 -12.62 16.85 3.19
C ARG A 31 -11.89 16.01 4.21
N LEU A 32 -12.52 15.76 5.36
CA LEU A 32 -11.93 15.02 6.46
C LEU A 32 -11.72 13.55 6.11
N SER A 33 -12.60 12.93 5.33
CA SER A 33 -12.40 11.54 4.87
C SER A 33 -11.22 11.39 3.90
N CYS A 34 -10.96 12.41 3.07
CA CYS A 34 -9.80 12.43 2.20
C CYS A 34 -8.52 12.48 3.04
N MET A 35 -8.44 13.46 3.94
CA MET A 35 -7.31 13.63 4.84
C MET A 35 -7.06 12.39 5.71
N ALA A 36 -8.11 11.84 6.32
CA ALA A 36 -7.99 10.66 7.17
C ALA A 36 -7.45 9.45 6.41
N ARG A 37 -7.93 9.22 5.18
CA ARG A 37 -7.43 8.12 4.33
C ARG A 37 -5.97 8.32 3.94
N ASP A 38 -5.55 9.56 3.64
CA ASP A 38 -4.16 9.86 3.30
C ASP A 38 -3.21 9.55 4.48
N TYR A 39 -3.61 9.87 5.71
CA TYR A 39 -2.81 9.57 6.90
C TYR A 39 -2.85 8.09 7.31
N LEU A 40 -4.02 7.45 7.25
CA LEU A 40 -4.20 6.07 7.72
C LEU A 40 -3.56 5.02 6.81
N ILE A 41 -3.28 5.37 5.55
CA ILE A 41 -2.59 4.46 4.63
C ILE A 41 -1.07 4.39 4.90
N ILE A 42 -0.52 5.35 5.65
CA ILE A 42 0.90 5.39 5.97
C ILE A 42 1.20 4.22 6.91
N PRO A 43 2.09 3.29 6.52
CA PRO A 43 2.46 2.19 7.39
C PRO A 43 3.14 2.72 8.65
N ALA A 44 2.77 2.17 9.81
CA ALA A 44 3.32 2.61 11.10
C ALA A 44 4.83 2.30 11.25
N THR A 45 5.37 1.37 10.45
CA THR A 45 6.76 0.92 10.54
C THR A 45 7.37 0.69 9.15
N SER A 46 8.70 0.66 9.09
CA SER A 46 9.47 0.31 7.88
C SER A 46 9.46 -1.20 7.56
N VAL A 47 8.80 -2.04 8.37
CA VAL A 47 8.87 -3.50 8.30
C VAL A 47 8.49 -4.03 6.90
N ASP A 48 7.48 -3.45 6.27
CA ASP A 48 7.05 -3.88 4.93
C ASP A 48 8.11 -3.58 3.86
N VAL A 49 8.75 -2.42 3.96
CA VAL A 49 9.84 -2.02 3.07
C VAL A 49 11.07 -2.91 3.28
N GLU A 50 11.44 -3.16 4.54
CA GLU A 50 12.53 -4.07 4.89
C GLU A 50 12.28 -5.50 4.41
N ARG A 51 11.03 -5.99 4.49
CA ARG A 51 10.62 -7.29 3.96
C ARG A 51 10.79 -7.36 2.44
N VAL A 52 10.44 -6.29 1.72
CA VAL A 52 10.66 -6.19 0.26
C VAL A 52 12.15 -6.24 -0.06
N PHE A 53 12.99 -5.46 0.63
CA PHE A 53 14.44 -5.47 0.41
C PHE A 53 15.10 -6.80 0.77
N SER A 54 14.70 -7.41 1.88
CA SER A 54 15.24 -8.70 2.32
C SER A 54 14.96 -9.79 1.29
N ARG A 55 13.73 -9.83 0.74
CA ARG A 55 13.35 -10.72 -0.36
C ARG A 55 14.00 -10.34 -1.67
N GLY A 56 14.29 -9.05 -1.88
CA GLY A 56 15.00 -8.55 -3.04
C GLY A 56 16.33 -9.26 -3.29
N ARG A 57 17.02 -9.69 -2.23
CA ARG A 57 18.23 -10.52 -2.33
C ARG A 57 18.01 -11.88 -3.02
N GLN A 58 16.80 -12.44 -2.96
CA GLN A 58 16.47 -13.66 -3.69
C GLN A 58 16.18 -13.38 -5.17
N LEU A 59 15.57 -12.24 -5.48
CA LEU A 59 15.28 -11.80 -6.86
C LEU A 59 16.54 -11.33 -7.61
N LEU A 60 17.52 -10.81 -6.86
CA LEU A 60 18.80 -10.29 -7.34
C LEU A 60 19.94 -11.19 -6.86
N PRO A 61 20.08 -12.41 -7.40
CA PRO A 61 21.21 -13.27 -7.06
C PRO A 61 22.55 -12.59 -7.39
N TYR A 62 23.60 -12.91 -6.63
CA TYR A 62 24.97 -12.37 -6.75
C TYR A 62 25.65 -12.54 -8.13
N ASN A 63 24.98 -13.15 -9.10
CA ASN A 63 25.44 -13.34 -10.47
C ASN A 63 24.82 -12.33 -11.46
N ARG A 64 23.80 -11.55 -11.06
CA ARG A 64 23.15 -10.52 -11.91
C ARG A 64 23.73 -9.13 -11.66
N ASN A 65 25.03 -8.98 -11.92
CA ASN A 65 25.81 -7.79 -11.52
C ASN A 65 25.72 -6.62 -12.52
N ARG A 66 24.92 -6.76 -13.58
CA ARG A 66 24.79 -5.78 -14.69
C ARG A 66 23.41 -5.13 -14.77
N LEU A 67 22.56 -5.30 -13.76
CA LEU A 67 21.26 -4.62 -13.72
C LEU A 67 21.44 -3.16 -13.31
N SER A 68 20.76 -2.24 -14.01
CA SER A 68 20.69 -0.86 -13.57
C SER A 68 19.83 -0.73 -12.31
N THR A 69 19.98 0.39 -11.61
CA THR A 69 19.15 0.72 -10.45
C THR A 69 17.66 0.74 -10.79
N ASP A 70 17.31 1.15 -12.01
CA ASP A 70 15.92 1.20 -12.47
C ASP A 70 15.37 -0.20 -12.73
N SER A 71 16.15 -1.10 -13.34
CA SER A 71 15.77 -2.50 -13.52
C SER A 71 15.60 -3.22 -12.19
N ILE A 72 16.47 -2.95 -11.22
CA ILE A 72 16.36 -3.47 -9.85
C ILE A 72 15.05 -3.01 -9.20
N ARG A 73 14.75 -1.71 -9.25
CA ARG A 73 13.52 -1.15 -8.70
C ARG A 73 12.29 -1.79 -9.34
N ALA A 74 12.26 -1.89 -10.67
CA ALA A 74 11.15 -2.50 -11.40
C ALA A 74 10.94 -3.97 -10.99
N LEU A 75 12.00 -4.77 -10.88
CA LEU A 75 11.91 -6.16 -10.43
C LEU A 75 11.34 -6.28 -9.02
N LEU A 76 11.80 -5.44 -8.09
CA LEU A 76 11.31 -5.44 -6.71
C LEU A 76 9.83 -5.07 -6.64
N CYS A 77 9.41 -4.03 -7.37
CA CYS A 77 8.02 -3.60 -7.43
C CYS A 77 7.13 -4.68 -8.03
N VAL A 78 7.46 -5.21 -9.21
CA VAL A 78 6.67 -6.27 -9.87
C VAL A 78 6.60 -7.53 -9.01
N GLY A 79 7.71 -7.95 -8.41
CA GLY A 79 7.74 -9.09 -7.51
C GLY A 79 6.90 -8.91 -6.24
N ALA A 80 6.85 -7.69 -5.69
CA ALA A 80 5.98 -7.39 -4.55
C ALA A 80 4.50 -7.34 -4.95
N TRP A 81 4.17 -6.67 -6.06
CA TRP A 81 2.81 -6.49 -6.56
C TRP A 81 2.17 -7.79 -7.06
N SER A 82 2.94 -8.66 -7.72
CA SER A 82 2.46 -9.99 -8.12
C SER A 82 1.98 -10.81 -6.92
N ARG A 83 2.66 -10.72 -5.77
CA ARG A 83 2.26 -11.41 -4.54
C ARG A 83 1.06 -10.79 -3.82
N MET A 84 0.69 -9.57 -4.20
CA MET A 84 -0.51 -8.88 -3.74
C MET A 84 -1.66 -9.03 -4.74
N ASP A 85 -1.52 -9.91 -5.74
CA ASP A 85 -2.46 -10.12 -6.84
C ASP A 85 -2.76 -8.85 -7.67
N PHE A 86 -1.84 -7.88 -7.64
CA PHE A 86 -1.94 -6.67 -8.45
C PHE A 86 -1.40 -6.83 -9.87
N VAL A 87 -0.60 -7.88 -10.12
CA VAL A 87 -0.10 -8.24 -11.46
C VAL A 87 -0.72 -9.57 -11.84
N ARG A 88 -1.43 -9.62 -12.96
CA ARG A 88 -2.03 -10.86 -13.47
C ARG A 88 -0.98 -11.64 -14.25
N ASP A 89 -0.97 -12.96 -14.12
CA ASP A 89 -0.02 -13.81 -14.84
C ASP A 89 -0.09 -13.63 -16.36
N ASN A 90 -1.29 -13.38 -16.89
CA ASN A 90 -1.49 -13.07 -18.31
C ASN A 90 -0.75 -11.81 -18.78
N ASP A 91 -0.57 -10.82 -17.89
CA ASP A 91 0.15 -9.59 -18.21
C ASP A 91 1.66 -9.82 -18.20
N VAL A 92 2.14 -10.71 -17.33
CA VAL A 92 3.56 -11.13 -17.30
C VAL A 92 3.91 -11.95 -18.54
N MET A 93 3.06 -12.91 -18.92
CA MET A 93 3.30 -13.80 -20.06
C MET A 93 3.30 -13.08 -21.41
N LYS A 94 2.69 -11.90 -21.52
CA LYS A 94 2.76 -11.06 -22.74
C LYS A 94 4.03 -10.22 -22.83
N ALA A 95 4.72 -10.02 -21.71
CA ALA A 95 5.90 -9.17 -21.62
C ALA A 95 7.22 -9.95 -21.76
N VAL A 96 7.15 -11.29 -21.73
CA VAL A 96 8.25 -12.24 -21.98
C VAL A 96 8.24 -12.64 -23.45
#